data_AF-A0A4Q5ZLP4-F1
#
_entry.id   AF-A0A4Q5ZLP4-F1
#
_cell.length_a   1.000
_cell.length_b   1.000
_cell.length_c   1.000
_cell.angle_alpha   90.00
_cell.angle_beta   90.00
_cell.angle_gamma   90.00
#
_symmetry.space_group_name_H-M   'P 1'
#
loop_
_entity.id
_entity.type
_entity.pdbx_description
1 polymer ?
#
loop_
_entity_poly.entity_id
_entity_poly.type
_entity_poly.pdbx_seq_one_letter_code
_entity_poly.pdbx_strand_id
1 'polypeptide(L)'
;MKRLIIYSLIVSGSLFAAGCKKDFLDLTPISSVTTDNFYQNANDIKNAMNGVYASLQLPGIHINNYIFGDIRSDDSQPVASGSVTDQDEFDRFYIRTTNPFILARWNDAYRGISRCNALLDRIGAIEIVDSLKNRTIAETKFIRGLIYFHLVRTFGDVPLVVKEIKDPDVALMLALDADGRIAA
;
A
#
# COMPACT_ATOMS: atom_id res chain seq x y z
N MET A 1 13.63 -64.44 -17.74
CA MET A 1 14.41 -63.28 -17.26
C MET A 1 14.25 -62.04 -18.13
N LYS A 2 14.48 -62.08 -19.46
CA LYS A 2 14.32 -60.91 -20.36
C LYS A 2 12.92 -60.27 -20.35
N ARG A 3 11.86 -61.08 -20.26
CA ARG A 3 10.46 -60.58 -20.18
C ARG A 3 10.15 -59.87 -18.85
N LEU A 4 10.77 -60.28 -17.75
CA LEU A 4 10.59 -59.65 -16.43
C LEU A 4 11.28 -58.28 -16.36
N ILE A 5 12.42 -58.11 -17.04
CA ILE A 5 13.12 -56.82 -17.17
C ILE A 5 12.31 -55.83 -17.99
N ILE A 6 11.66 -56.29 -19.07
CA ILE A 6 10.78 -55.45 -19.90
C ILE A 6 9.57 -54.96 -19.10
N TYR A 7 8.95 -55.82 -18.30
CA TYR A 7 7.83 -55.40 -17.44
C TYR A 7 8.26 -54.42 -16.34
N SER A 8 9.45 -54.57 -15.76
CA SER A 8 9.95 -53.62 -14.75
C SER A 8 10.30 -52.25 -15.35
N LEU A 9 10.79 -52.21 -16.59
CA LEU A 9 11.04 -50.96 -17.34
C LEU A 9 9.75 -50.23 -17.71
N ILE A 10 8.70 -50.96 -18.08
CA ILE A 10 7.39 -50.37 -18.40
C ILE A 10 6.74 -49.78 -17.15
N VAL A 11 6.80 -50.46 -16.00
CA VAL A 11 6.27 -49.96 -14.72
C VAL A 11 7.06 -48.75 -14.22
N SER A 12 8.39 -48.75 -14.38
CA SER A 12 9.22 -47.59 -14.02
C SER A 12 8.92 -46.37 -14.90
N GLY A 13 8.71 -46.57 -16.21
CA GLY A 13 8.35 -45.49 -17.14
C GLY A 13 7.00 -44.82 -16.87
N SER A 14 6.00 -45.57 -16.41
CA SER A 14 4.68 -45.02 -16.05
C SER A 14 4.69 -44.24 -14.73
N LEU A 15 5.64 -44.49 -13.83
CA LEU A 15 5.83 -43.69 -12.62
C LEU A 15 6.37 -42.27 -12.91
N PHE A 16 7.17 -42.10 -13.97
CA PHE A 16 7.66 -40.77 -14.39
C PHE A 16 6.60 -39.92 -15.11
N ALA A 17 5.56 -40.53 -15.67
CA ALA A 17 4.44 -39.83 -16.30
C ALA A 17 3.41 -39.28 -15.30
N ALA A 18 3.48 -39.71 -14.03
CA ALA A 18 2.64 -39.23 -12.92
C ALA A 18 3.30 -38.07 -12.14
N GLY A 19 4.26 -37.36 -12.75
CA GLY A 19 4.89 -36.18 -12.17
C GLY A 19 3.86 -35.07 -11.86
N CYS A 20 4.15 -34.29 -10.81
CA CYS A 20 3.29 -33.21 -10.33
C CYS A 20 2.93 -32.26 -11.49
N LYS A 21 1.63 -32.08 -11.73
CA LYS A 21 1.14 -31.02 -12.63
C LYS A 21 1.60 -29.67 -12.07
N LYS A 22 2.04 -28.76 -12.94
CA LYS A 22 2.47 -27.40 -12.54
C LYS A 22 1.40 -26.69 -11.71
N ASP A 23 0.13 -26.96 -12.01
CA ASP A 23 -1.06 -26.45 -11.31
C ASP A 23 -1.16 -26.85 -9.83
N PHE A 24 -0.38 -27.84 -9.35
CA PHE A 24 -0.30 -28.17 -7.91
C PHE A 24 0.47 -27.12 -7.11
N LEU A 25 1.45 -26.45 -7.73
CA LEU A 25 2.25 -25.40 -7.08
C LEU A 25 1.64 -24.01 -7.26
N ASP A 26 0.76 -23.82 -8.23
CA ASP A 26 0.16 -22.52 -8.59
C ASP A 26 -1.32 -22.48 -8.15
N LEU A 27 -1.54 -22.64 -6.84
CA LEU A 27 -2.87 -22.60 -6.25
C LEU A 27 -3.29 -21.16 -5.95
N THR A 28 -4.12 -20.57 -6.82
CA THR A 28 -4.80 -19.31 -6.47
C THR A 28 -5.89 -19.60 -5.44
N PRO A 29 -5.98 -18.83 -4.34
CA PRO A 29 -7.00 -19.07 -3.31
C PRO A 29 -8.41 -18.89 -3.89
N ILE A 30 -9.20 -19.96 -3.89
CA ILE A 30 -10.55 -20.01 -4.49
C ILE A 30 -11.53 -19.08 -3.76
N SER A 31 -11.32 -18.86 -2.46
CA SER A 31 -12.20 -18.09 -1.59
C SER A 31 -11.67 -16.69 -1.24
N SER A 32 -10.47 -16.32 -1.72
CA SER A 32 -9.87 -15.03 -1.42
C SER A 32 -9.84 -14.16 -2.67
N VAL A 33 -10.30 -12.94 -2.51
CA VAL A 33 -10.11 -11.89 -3.50
C VAL A 33 -8.61 -11.59 -3.56
N THR A 34 -7.96 -11.96 -4.65
CA THR A 34 -6.59 -11.57 -4.93
C THR A 34 -6.60 -10.24 -5.65
N THR A 35 -5.48 -9.53 -5.62
CA THR A 35 -5.34 -8.30 -6.40
C THR A 35 -5.65 -8.54 -7.88
N ASP A 36 -5.25 -9.69 -8.41
CA ASP A 36 -5.35 -10.02 -9.83
C ASP A 36 -6.77 -10.34 -10.30
N ASN A 37 -7.64 -10.80 -9.39
CA ASN A 37 -9.04 -11.10 -9.71
C ASN A 37 -10.03 -10.07 -9.16
N PHE A 38 -9.60 -9.05 -8.43
CA PHE A 38 -10.53 -8.10 -7.78
C PHE A 38 -11.17 -7.10 -8.75
N TYR A 39 -10.43 -6.60 -9.72
CA TYR A 39 -10.82 -5.43 -10.50
C TYR A 39 -11.57 -5.82 -11.79
N GLN A 40 -12.83 -6.26 -11.67
CA GLN A 40 -13.57 -6.80 -12.82
C GLN A 40 -14.77 -5.96 -13.24
N ASN A 41 -15.48 -5.36 -12.28
CA ASN A 41 -16.76 -4.70 -12.56
C ASN A 41 -16.92 -3.37 -11.79
N ALA A 42 -18.02 -2.67 -12.05
CA ALA A 42 -18.32 -1.38 -11.45
C ALA A 42 -18.48 -1.41 -9.92
N ASN A 43 -18.93 -2.53 -9.34
CA ASN A 43 -19.04 -2.65 -7.88
C ASN A 43 -17.67 -2.83 -7.24
N ASP A 44 -16.75 -3.57 -7.86
CA ASP A 44 -15.38 -3.70 -7.38
C ASP A 44 -14.67 -2.34 -7.37
N ILE A 45 -14.90 -1.52 -8.41
CA ILE A 45 -14.35 -0.16 -8.47
C ILE A 45 -14.92 0.74 -7.37
N LYS A 46 -16.22 0.64 -7.07
CA LYS A 46 -16.81 1.35 -5.94
C LYS A 46 -16.19 0.90 -4.61
N ASN A 47 -15.98 -0.41 -4.43
CA ASN A 47 -15.35 -0.95 -3.22
C ASN A 47 -13.88 -0.51 -3.10
N ALA A 48 -13.13 -0.53 -4.19
CA ALA A 48 -11.76 -0.02 -4.25
C ALA A 48 -11.72 1.47 -3.87
N MET A 49 -12.64 2.26 -4.43
CA MET A 49 -12.77 3.69 -4.12
C MET A 49 -13.11 3.93 -2.65
N ASN A 50 -13.99 3.13 -2.06
CA ASN A 50 -14.26 3.17 -0.62
C ASN A 50 -13.00 2.88 0.20
N GLY A 51 -12.17 1.93 -0.23
CA GLY A 51 -10.87 1.64 0.39
C GLY A 51 -9.88 2.80 0.29
N VAL A 52 -9.89 3.54 -0.82
CA VAL A 52 -9.14 4.79 -0.99
C VAL A 52 -9.62 5.84 0.01
N TYR A 53 -10.93 6.11 0.08
CA TYR A 53 -11.51 7.05 1.04
C TYR A 53 -11.24 6.66 2.50
N ALA A 54 -11.32 5.37 2.83
CA ALA A 54 -11.03 4.87 4.17
C ALA A 54 -9.59 5.18 4.61
N SER A 55 -8.67 5.41 3.67
CA SER A 55 -7.30 5.83 3.99
C SER A 55 -7.27 7.21 4.64
N LEU A 56 -8.19 8.11 4.30
CA LEU A 56 -8.25 9.43 4.94
C LEU A 56 -8.59 9.35 6.43
N GLN A 57 -9.31 8.31 6.85
CA GLN A 57 -9.65 8.08 8.25
C GLN A 57 -8.50 7.50 9.07
N LEU A 58 -7.32 7.27 8.48
CA LEU A 58 -6.19 6.75 9.22
C LEU A 58 -5.62 7.82 10.17
N PRO A 59 -5.15 7.41 11.37
CA PRO A 59 -4.58 8.32 12.37
C PRO A 59 -3.50 9.24 11.80
N GLY A 60 -2.59 8.68 11.01
CA GLY A 60 -1.51 9.43 10.38
C GLY A 60 -1.93 10.35 9.24
N ILE A 61 -3.19 10.36 8.79
CA ILE A 61 -3.64 11.20 7.67
C ILE A 61 -4.49 12.39 8.14
N HIS A 62 -5.73 12.17 8.60
CA HIS A 62 -6.60 13.29 9.05
C HIS A 62 -6.84 13.34 10.54
N ILE A 63 -7.06 12.21 11.22
CA ILE A 63 -7.54 12.21 12.62
C ILE A 63 -6.59 12.98 13.54
N ASN A 64 -5.28 12.80 13.39
CA ASN A 64 -4.29 13.47 14.23
C ASN A 64 -3.70 14.73 13.58
N ASN A 65 -4.36 15.36 12.60
CA ASN A 65 -3.81 16.57 11.95
C ASN A 65 -3.59 17.74 12.92
N TYR A 66 -4.39 17.85 13.98
CA TYR A 66 -4.23 18.89 15.02
C TYR A 66 -2.85 18.82 15.70
N ILE A 67 -2.24 17.64 15.82
CA ILE A 67 -0.90 17.46 16.41
C ILE A 67 0.17 18.15 15.55
N PHE A 68 0.01 18.16 14.24
CA PHE A 68 0.99 18.70 13.29
C PHE A 68 0.74 20.17 12.94
N GLY A 69 -0.47 20.68 13.23
CA GLY A 69 -0.91 22.04 12.96
C GLY A 69 -1.04 22.87 14.24
N ASP A 70 -2.01 22.52 15.07
CA ASP A 70 -2.46 23.33 16.21
C ASP A 70 -1.54 23.20 17.42
N ILE A 71 -1.03 22.00 17.75
CA ILE A 71 -0.11 21.81 18.90
C ILE A 71 1.22 22.53 18.68
N ARG A 72 1.60 22.78 17.42
CA ARG A 72 2.82 23.53 17.09
C ARG A 72 2.59 25.04 17.00
N SER A 73 1.35 25.51 17.18
CA SER A 73 1.04 26.94 17.27
C SER A 73 0.93 27.38 18.73
N ASP A 74 0.72 28.67 18.96
CA ASP A 74 0.46 29.24 20.29
C ASP A 74 -1.02 29.18 20.72
N ASP A 75 -1.89 28.58 19.89
CA ASP A 75 -3.34 28.49 20.16
C ASP A 75 -3.72 27.29 21.04
N SER A 76 -2.86 26.29 21.15
CA SER A 76 -3.16 25.06 21.89
C SER A 76 -1.94 24.52 22.62
N GLN A 77 -2.17 23.79 23.71
CA GLN A 77 -1.12 23.12 24.46
C GLN A 77 -1.59 21.72 24.86
N PRO A 78 -0.73 20.70 24.82
CA PRO A 78 -1.08 19.37 25.28
C PRO A 78 -1.28 19.39 26.80
N VAL A 79 -2.47 18.97 27.28
CA VAL A 79 -2.76 18.92 28.72
C VAL A 79 -1.97 17.76 29.35
N ALA A 80 -1.03 18.10 30.23
CA ALA A 80 -0.17 17.15 30.94
C ALA A 80 -0.96 16.37 32.01
N SER A 81 -1.70 15.34 31.59
CA SER A 81 -2.31 14.35 32.48
C SER A 81 -1.73 12.97 32.14
N GLY A 82 -0.71 12.54 32.90
CA GLY A 82 -0.14 11.18 32.85
C GLY A 82 0.94 11.01 31.78
N SER A 83 2.20 11.08 32.23
CA SER A 83 3.44 11.04 31.42
C SER A 83 3.52 12.16 30.37
N VAL A 84 4.70 12.73 30.21
CA VAL A 84 5.01 13.63 29.08
C VAL A 84 4.53 12.94 27.80
N THR A 85 3.47 13.47 27.18
CA THR A 85 2.81 12.79 26.07
C THR A 85 3.71 12.88 24.84
N ASP A 86 3.67 11.90 23.94
CA ASP A 86 4.34 11.99 22.63
C ASP A 86 3.93 13.24 21.81
N GLN A 87 2.90 13.97 22.27
CA GLN A 87 2.45 15.25 21.71
C GLN A 87 3.21 16.46 22.25
N ASP A 88 3.71 16.43 23.51
CA ASP A 88 4.54 17.50 24.10
C ASP A 88 5.80 17.78 23.27
N GLU A 89 6.31 16.74 22.62
CA GLU A 89 7.47 16.86 21.72
C GLU A 89 7.21 17.79 20.53
N PHE A 90 5.95 17.91 20.09
CA PHE A 90 5.55 18.81 19.01
C PHE A 90 5.44 20.26 19.49
N ASP A 91 4.88 20.48 20.69
CA ASP A 91 4.76 21.81 21.32
C ASP A 91 6.13 22.40 21.66
N ARG A 92 7.02 21.57 22.20
CA ARG A 92 8.36 21.98 22.65
C ARG A 92 9.45 21.77 21.61
N PHE A 93 9.09 21.36 20.40
CA PHE A 93 9.99 21.22 19.25
C PHE A 93 11.21 20.30 19.48
N TYR A 94 11.04 19.19 20.19
CA TYR A 94 12.12 18.21 20.43
C TYR A 94 11.74 16.78 19.96
N ILE A 95 10.97 16.69 18.87
CA ILE A 95 10.44 15.42 18.33
C ILE A 95 11.53 14.36 18.17
N ARG A 96 11.37 13.23 18.87
CA ARG A 96 12.32 12.12 18.80
C ARG A 96 12.09 11.26 17.56
N THR A 97 13.13 10.57 17.10
CA THR A 97 13.05 9.66 15.94
C THR A 97 12.11 8.47 16.17
N THR A 98 11.80 8.14 17.44
CA THR A 98 10.87 7.08 17.82
C THR A 98 9.45 7.58 18.08
N ASN A 99 9.12 8.83 17.74
CA ASN A 99 7.79 9.38 17.99
C ASN A 99 6.72 8.62 17.18
N PRO A 100 5.68 8.07 17.84
CA PRO A 100 4.69 7.22 17.17
C PRO A 100 3.80 7.99 16.18
N PHE A 101 3.57 9.30 16.39
CA PHE A 101 2.76 10.10 15.48
C PHE A 101 3.50 10.38 14.17
N ILE A 102 4.81 10.64 14.23
CA ILE A 102 5.66 10.75 13.04
C ILE A 102 5.66 9.45 12.24
N LEU A 103 5.87 8.31 12.92
CA LEU A 103 5.88 7.00 12.28
C LEU A 103 4.51 6.68 11.63
N ALA A 104 3.42 6.95 12.34
CA ALA A 104 2.07 6.75 11.82
C ALA A 104 1.80 7.64 10.60
N ARG A 105 2.17 8.93 10.64
CA ARG A 105 2.03 9.87 9.53
C ARG A 105 2.67 9.33 8.25
N TRP A 106 3.91 8.86 8.35
CA TRP A 106 4.63 8.29 7.21
C TRP A 106 3.95 7.01 6.69
N ASN A 107 3.77 6.02 7.56
CA ASN A 107 3.27 4.71 7.17
C ASN A 107 1.84 4.74 6.63
N ASP A 108 0.94 5.48 7.28
CA ASP A 108 -0.45 5.58 6.85
C ASP A 108 -0.56 6.34 5.52
N ALA A 109 0.25 7.38 5.32
CA ALA A 109 0.29 8.12 4.06
C ALA A 109 0.73 7.21 2.89
N TYR A 110 1.84 6.49 3.03
CA TYR A 110 2.31 5.58 1.96
C TYR A 110 1.39 4.38 1.76
N ARG A 111 0.69 3.91 2.80
CA ARG A 111 -0.38 2.92 2.64
C ARG A 111 -1.56 3.47 1.83
N GLY A 112 -1.97 4.72 2.09
CA GLY A 112 -3.01 5.41 1.32
C GLY A 112 -2.60 5.66 -0.14
N ILE A 113 -1.36 6.11 -0.36
CA ILE A 113 -0.78 6.32 -1.69
C ILE A 113 -0.74 5.00 -2.48
N SER A 114 -0.33 3.90 -1.85
CA SER A 114 -0.30 2.57 -2.46
C SER A 114 -1.70 2.14 -2.95
N ARG A 115 -2.74 2.33 -2.13
CA ARG A 115 -4.14 2.08 -2.53
C ARG A 115 -4.57 2.93 -3.72
N CYS A 116 -4.20 4.21 -3.73
CA CYS A 116 -4.48 5.11 -4.85
C CYS A 116 -3.79 4.63 -6.14
N ASN A 117 -2.52 4.25 -6.04
CA ASN A 117 -1.73 3.80 -7.18
C ASN A 117 -2.27 2.50 -7.78
N ALA A 118 -2.63 1.53 -6.94
CA ALA A 118 -3.24 0.28 -7.39
C ALA A 118 -4.55 0.52 -8.17
N LEU A 119 -5.43 1.38 -7.67
CA LEU A 119 -6.67 1.71 -8.37
C LEU A 119 -6.40 2.45 -9.69
N LEU A 120 -5.50 3.44 -9.70
CA LEU A 120 -5.18 4.23 -10.90
C LEU A 120 -4.51 3.40 -12.01
N ASP A 121 -3.62 2.47 -11.66
CA ASP A 121 -2.93 1.64 -12.64
C ASP A 121 -3.83 0.53 -13.21
N ARG A 122 -4.86 0.10 -12.46
CA ARG A 122 -5.73 -1.02 -12.85
C ARG A 122 -7.03 -0.59 -13.52
N ILE A 123 -7.61 0.56 -13.14
CA ILE A 123 -8.93 1.02 -13.64
C ILE A 123 -8.99 1.23 -15.15
N GLY A 124 -7.86 1.49 -15.80
CA GLY A 124 -7.79 1.72 -17.25
C GLY A 124 -8.26 0.51 -18.06
N ALA A 125 -7.94 -0.70 -17.61
CA ALA A 125 -8.22 -1.95 -18.32
C ALA A 125 -9.66 -2.46 -18.14
N ILE A 126 -10.47 -1.82 -17.29
CA ILE A 126 -11.79 -2.32 -16.92
C ILE A 126 -12.86 -1.65 -17.79
N GLU A 127 -13.76 -2.45 -18.35
CA GLU A 127 -14.90 -1.96 -19.13
C GLU A 127 -16.04 -1.54 -18.19
N ILE A 128 -16.16 -0.23 -17.96
CA ILE A 128 -17.23 0.41 -17.17
C ILE A 128 -17.64 1.72 -17.85
N VAL A 129 -18.79 2.27 -17.45
CA VAL A 129 -19.29 3.56 -17.95
C VAL A 129 -18.24 4.66 -17.75
N ASP A 130 -17.95 5.42 -18.81
CA ASP A 130 -16.90 6.45 -18.83
C ASP A 130 -17.07 7.52 -17.75
N SER A 131 -18.32 7.91 -17.45
CA SER A 131 -18.61 8.87 -16.38
C SER A 131 -18.15 8.36 -15.01
N LEU A 132 -18.36 7.08 -14.71
CA LEU A 132 -17.88 6.45 -13.48
C LEU A 132 -16.35 6.35 -13.49
N LYS A 133 -15.77 5.89 -14.60
CA LYS A 133 -14.31 5.74 -14.75
C LYS A 133 -13.58 7.07 -14.52
N ASN A 134 -13.99 8.11 -15.22
CA ASN A 134 -13.38 9.43 -15.14
C ASN A 134 -13.53 10.05 -13.75
N ARG A 135 -14.70 9.90 -13.14
CA ARG A 135 -14.94 10.35 -11.76
C ARG A 135 -14.00 9.64 -10.78
N THR A 136 -13.91 8.32 -10.83
CA THR A 136 -13.03 7.55 -9.94
C THR A 136 -11.57 7.94 -10.11
N ILE A 137 -11.09 8.13 -11.35
CA ILE A 137 -9.72 8.58 -11.61
C ILE A 137 -9.47 9.97 -11.00
N ALA A 138 -10.41 10.91 -11.17
CA ALA A 138 -10.28 12.26 -10.64
C ALA A 138 -10.26 12.27 -9.10
N GLU A 139 -11.21 11.58 -8.46
CA GLU A 139 -11.27 11.46 -7.00
C GLU A 139 -9.99 10.82 -6.44
N THR A 140 -9.52 9.74 -7.06
CA THR A 140 -8.31 9.04 -6.61
C THR A 140 -7.06 9.91 -6.74
N LYS A 141 -6.93 10.67 -7.85
CA LYS A 141 -5.83 11.63 -8.02
C LYS A 141 -5.88 12.75 -6.99
N PHE A 142 -7.07 13.28 -6.70
CA PHE A 142 -7.26 14.30 -5.66
C PHE A 142 -6.82 13.78 -4.29
N ILE A 143 -7.29 12.59 -3.89
CA ILE A 143 -6.94 12.00 -2.59
C ILE A 143 -5.44 11.72 -2.49
N ARG A 144 -4.82 11.17 -3.55
CA ARG A 144 -3.35 10.97 -3.58
C ARG A 144 -2.60 12.29 -3.41
N GLY A 145 -3.04 13.34 -4.12
CA GLY A 145 -2.48 14.68 -3.99
C GLY A 145 -2.63 15.26 -2.59
N LEU A 146 -3.80 15.09 -1.96
CA LEU A 146 -4.07 15.53 -0.59
C LEU A 146 -3.17 14.80 0.42
N ILE A 147 -2.96 13.50 0.27
CA ILE A 147 -2.06 12.72 1.13
C ILE A 147 -0.61 13.21 0.96
N TYR A 148 -0.16 13.45 -0.28
CA TYR A 148 1.16 14.05 -0.53
C TYR A 148 1.29 15.45 0.06
N PHE A 149 0.25 16.28 -0.03
CA PHE A 149 0.24 17.60 0.59
C PHE A 149 0.45 17.51 2.12
N HIS A 150 -0.15 16.51 2.78
CA HIS A 150 0.08 16.25 4.20
C HIS A 150 1.51 15.78 4.52
N LEU A 151 2.12 15.00 3.64
CA LEU A 151 3.53 14.59 3.78
C LEU A 151 4.45 15.80 3.64
N VAL A 152 4.30 16.60 2.58
CA VAL A 152 5.19 17.72 2.30
C VAL A 152 5.12 18.80 3.37
N ARG A 153 3.94 19.12 3.91
CA ARG A 153 3.82 20.07 5.03
C ARG A 153 4.48 19.57 6.33
N THR A 154 4.72 18.27 6.46
CA THR A 154 5.28 17.65 7.67
C THR A 154 6.78 17.43 7.54
N PHE A 155 7.23 16.89 6.41
CA PHE A 155 8.60 16.43 6.20
C PHE A 155 9.40 17.27 5.19
N GLY A 156 8.73 18.06 4.35
CA GLY A 156 9.36 18.70 3.19
C GLY A 156 9.41 17.73 2.01
N ASP A 157 10.59 17.55 1.43
CA ASP A 157 10.75 16.66 0.29
C ASP A 157 10.51 15.20 0.69
N VAL A 158 9.75 14.47 -0.12
CA VAL A 158 9.42 13.07 0.12
C VAL A 158 9.44 12.27 -1.18
N PRO A 159 9.72 10.95 -1.14
CA PRO A 159 9.64 10.09 -2.31
C PRO A 159 8.30 10.16 -3.07
N LEU A 160 8.37 10.53 -4.35
CA LEU A 160 7.21 10.60 -5.22
C LEU A 160 6.96 9.23 -5.89
N VAL A 161 6.00 8.49 -5.35
CA VAL A 161 5.57 7.17 -5.81
C VAL A 161 4.18 7.27 -6.44
N VAL A 162 4.12 7.25 -7.77
CA VAL A 162 2.88 7.42 -8.53
C VAL A 162 2.40 6.15 -9.25
N LYS A 163 3.10 5.05 -9.04
CA LYS A 163 2.86 3.74 -9.65
C LYS A 163 2.69 2.66 -8.59
N GLU A 164 1.95 1.63 -8.95
CA GLU A 164 1.80 0.44 -8.12
C GLU A 164 3.14 -0.29 -8.01
N ILE A 165 3.59 -0.53 -6.78
CA ILE A 165 4.80 -1.31 -6.51
C ILE A 165 4.40 -2.78 -6.49
N LYS A 166 4.91 -3.56 -7.45
CA LYS A 166 4.70 -5.01 -7.56
C LYS A 166 5.91 -5.82 -7.13
N ASP A 167 7.07 -5.18 -7.10
CA ASP A 167 8.37 -5.77 -6.81
C ASP A 167 8.96 -5.14 -5.53
N PRO A 168 9.32 -5.93 -4.50
CA PRO A 168 9.97 -5.44 -3.30
C PRO A 168 11.27 -4.66 -3.57
N ASP A 169 12.03 -5.03 -4.61
CA ASP A 169 13.31 -4.38 -4.93
C ASP A 169 13.09 -2.96 -5.46
N VAL A 170 11.99 -2.73 -6.20
CA VAL A 170 11.57 -1.40 -6.64
C VAL A 170 11.16 -0.52 -5.45
N ALA A 171 10.57 -1.11 -4.41
CA ALA A 171 10.24 -0.38 -3.18
C ALA A 171 11.48 0.18 -2.50
N LEU A 172 12.57 -0.62 -2.48
CA LEU A 172 13.84 -0.21 -1.88
C LEU A 172 14.50 0.92 -2.66
N MET A 173 14.46 0.87 -4.01
CA MET A 173 15.03 1.93 -4.85
C MET A 173 14.32 3.28 -4.70
N LEU A 174 13.00 3.27 -4.49
CA LEU A 174 12.22 4.49 -4.27
C LEU A 174 12.46 5.13 -2.90
N ALA A 175 13.01 4.37 -1.95
CA ALA A 175 13.42 4.89 -0.65
C ALA A 175 14.79 5.59 -0.68
N LEU A 176 15.48 5.56 -1.82
CA LEU A 176 16.81 6.12 -1.98
C LEU A 176 16.76 7.46 -2.73
N ASP A 177 17.57 8.42 -2.30
CA ASP A 177 17.83 9.67 -3.03
C ASP A 177 18.69 9.41 -4.28
N ALA A 178 18.94 10.47 -5.06
CA ALA A 178 19.76 10.40 -6.26
C ALA A 178 21.20 9.90 -6.00
N ASP A 179 21.66 9.94 -4.75
CA ASP A 179 22.98 9.52 -4.30
C ASP A 179 22.96 8.13 -3.64
N GLY A 180 21.83 7.42 -3.66
CA GLY A 180 21.67 6.08 -3.11
C GLY A 180 21.60 6.03 -1.58
N ARG A 181 21.30 7.15 -0.92
CA ARG A 181 21.09 7.23 0.54
C ARG A 181 19.60 7.18 0.84
N ILE A 182 19.23 6.74 2.04
CA ILE A 182 17.82 6.77 2.46
C ILE A 182 17.33 8.22 2.40
N ALA A 183 16.34 8.51 1.56
CA ALA A 183 15.71 9.81 1.49
C ALA A 183 15.09 10.14 2.86
N ALA A 184 15.67 11.12 3.55
CA ALA A 184 15.23 11.60 4.86
C ALA A 184 14.26 12.78 4.70
#